data_AF-A0A3R9R2W0-F1
#
_entry.id   AF-A0A3R9R2W0-F1
#
_cell.length_a   1.000
_cell.length_b   1.000
_cell.length_c   1.000
_cell.angle_alpha   90.00
_cell.angle_beta   90.00
_cell.angle_gamma   90.00
#
_symmetry.space_group_name_H-M   'P 1'
#
loop_
_entity.id
_entity.type
_entity.pdbx_description
1 polymer ?
#
loop_
_entity_poly.entity_id
_entity_poly.type
_entity_poly.pdbx_seq_one_letter_code
_entity_poly.pdbx_strand_id
1 'polypeptide(L)'
;MRLELELPLDSTFLSGVIYEGILYILNYVSGSSFNLNKAELPDDFLCRAYGNMDNERIEDISIVLTGNDKIDKFLESLQIEERPSKKTYRELLKLLKEQCKNISISRDKILVRAEMRGKNVFLDAPERSELAAPQLFKVDRYTGFSALEMKTTSEQLGLRASPEIILIGLLGVYSSHITTVRTPDSTYHYFLFLSPDETASILASGDRTKLINVYSVKESLRELLSETLRGSVVSEVMILEAMLSTKIRSKLASMNLDKVDFNVFKVSPEGMTYKIYETVPISVYRDPLFYDILSKRGIKADKLCEKLYEALSPGDVIMDALRSFNTKNKYSEADVVLRGVLSLYRFVSLADMHGLFEFLRSLEEAYTILKADKRTQTRAERYAYVQREISHAF
;
A
#
# COMPACT_ATOMS: atom_id res chain seq x y z
N MET A 1 -18.21 -3.91 23.11
CA MET A 1 -17.35 -4.93 22.45
C MET A 1 -15.88 -4.77 22.83
N ARG A 2 -15.13 -5.86 23.04
CA ARG A 2 -13.67 -5.86 23.26
C ARG A 2 -12.92 -6.69 22.21
N LEU A 3 -11.91 -6.11 21.58
CA LEU A 3 -10.92 -6.82 20.78
C LEU A 3 -9.69 -7.10 21.65
N GLU A 4 -9.23 -8.35 21.71
CA GLU A 4 -7.92 -8.69 22.26
C GLU A 4 -6.92 -8.90 21.13
N LEU A 5 -5.84 -8.10 21.16
CA LEU A 5 -4.85 -7.99 20.10
C LEU A 5 -3.64 -8.85 20.45
N GLU A 6 -3.59 -10.04 19.87
CA GLU A 6 -2.54 -11.03 20.17
C GLU A 6 -1.93 -11.65 18.91
N LEU A 7 -2.45 -11.28 17.73
CA LEU A 7 -1.84 -11.55 16.44
C LEU A 7 -0.52 -10.79 16.40
N PRO A 8 0.61 -11.42 16.05
CA PRO A 8 1.89 -10.72 15.98
C PRO A 8 1.83 -9.51 15.04
N LEU A 9 2.35 -8.38 15.50
CA LEU A 9 2.62 -7.21 14.66
C LEU A 9 3.87 -7.51 13.85
N ASP A 10 3.69 -8.01 12.64
CA ASP A 10 4.78 -8.41 11.74
C ASP A 10 4.53 -7.93 10.30
N SER A 11 5.51 -8.16 9.44
CA SER A 11 5.46 -7.74 8.04
C SER A 11 4.72 -8.73 7.13
N THR A 12 3.89 -9.64 7.66
CA THR A 12 3.04 -10.50 6.84
C THR A 12 1.85 -9.71 6.31
N PHE A 13 1.36 -10.08 5.13
CA PHE A 13 0.18 -9.42 4.56
C PHE A 13 -1.07 -9.68 5.41
N LEU A 14 -1.23 -10.87 5.99
CA LEU A 14 -2.32 -11.16 6.92
C LEU A 14 -2.32 -10.20 8.12
N SER A 15 -1.17 -10.05 8.80
CA SER A 15 -1.06 -9.12 9.94
C SER A 15 -1.37 -7.69 9.50
N GLY A 16 -0.77 -7.25 8.39
CA GLY A 16 -1.02 -5.94 7.80
C GLY A 16 -2.51 -5.67 7.53
N VAL A 17 -3.22 -6.61 6.90
CA VAL A 17 -4.66 -6.47 6.61
C VAL A 17 -5.50 -6.40 7.88
N ILE A 18 -5.25 -7.28 8.86
CA ILE A 18 -6.06 -7.30 10.08
C ILE A 18 -5.84 -6.04 10.90
N TYR A 19 -4.58 -5.64 11.13
CA TYR A 19 -4.29 -4.43 11.90
C TYR A 19 -4.74 -3.16 11.17
N GLU A 20 -4.63 -3.11 9.85
CA GLU A 20 -5.17 -2.01 9.07
C GLU A 20 -6.69 -1.87 9.24
N GLY A 21 -7.43 -2.99 9.24
CA GLY A 21 -8.86 -2.97 9.50
C GLY A 21 -9.19 -2.43 10.89
N ILE A 22 -8.43 -2.85 11.90
CA ILE A 22 -8.58 -2.38 13.29
C ILE A 22 -8.28 -0.90 13.39
N LEU A 23 -7.18 -0.42 12.83
CA LEU A 23 -6.81 0.99 12.86
C LEU A 23 -7.81 1.85 12.09
N TYR A 24 -8.35 1.38 10.97
CA TYR A 24 -9.43 2.05 10.23
C TYR A 24 -10.67 2.21 11.13
N ILE A 25 -11.10 1.15 11.81
CA ILE A 25 -12.20 1.21 12.78
C ILE A 25 -11.89 2.24 13.87
N LEU A 26 -10.69 2.19 14.47
CA LEU A 26 -10.31 3.11 15.54
C LEU A 26 -10.30 4.57 15.09
N ASN A 27 -9.91 4.83 13.85
CA ASN A 27 -9.86 6.16 13.27
C ASN A 27 -11.27 6.75 13.09
N TYR A 28 -12.21 5.97 12.51
CA TYR A 28 -13.53 6.46 12.11
C TYR A 28 -14.66 6.20 13.11
N VAL A 29 -14.48 5.30 14.08
CA VAL A 29 -15.49 5.00 15.10
C VAL A 29 -15.17 5.76 16.39
N SER A 30 -16.02 6.72 16.74
CA SER A 30 -15.90 7.49 17.98
C SER A 30 -16.25 6.65 19.22
N GLY A 31 -15.72 7.04 20.37
CA GLY A 31 -15.93 6.32 21.64
C GLY A 31 -15.10 5.06 21.80
N SER A 32 -14.09 4.86 20.95
CA SER A 32 -13.12 3.78 21.08
C SER A 32 -11.96 4.16 22.00
N SER A 33 -11.45 3.17 22.75
CA SER A 33 -10.18 3.26 23.47
C SER A 33 -9.29 2.10 23.05
N PHE A 34 -7.97 2.28 23.06
CA PHE A 34 -7.06 1.23 22.61
C PHE A 34 -5.70 1.34 23.29
N ASN A 35 -5.02 0.20 23.35
CA ASN A 35 -3.61 0.09 23.68
C ASN A 35 -2.99 -1.04 22.84
N LEU A 36 -1.73 -1.40 23.11
CA LEU A 36 -1.02 -2.45 22.38
C LEU A 36 -1.74 -3.81 22.36
N ASN A 37 -2.48 -4.14 23.42
CA ASN A 37 -3.03 -5.49 23.64
C ASN A 37 -4.55 -5.57 23.51
N LYS A 38 -5.26 -4.44 23.47
CA LYS A 38 -6.73 -4.43 23.39
C LYS A 38 -7.28 -3.16 22.76
N ALA A 39 -8.46 -3.29 22.15
CA ALA A 39 -9.32 -2.18 21.77
C ALA A 39 -10.72 -2.37 22.34
N GLU A 40 -11.29 -1.32 22.93
CA GLU A 40 -12.66 -1.26 23.41
C GLU A 40 -13.48 -0.44 22.41
N LEU A 41 -14.55 -1.04 21.91
CA LEU A 41 -15.35 -0.53 20.80
C LEU A 41 -16.84 -0.55 21.17
N PRO A 42 -17.64 0.42 20.64
CA PRO A 42 -19.10 0.32 20.65
C PRO A 42 -19.59 -0.97 20.01
N ASP A 43 -20.76 -1.49 20.40
CA ASP A 43 -21.27 -2.76 19.88
C ASP A 43 -21.62 -2.70 18.38
N ASP A 44 -21.91 -1.51 17.86
CA ASP A 44 -22.22 -1.23 16.45
C ASP A 44 -20.99 -0.78 15.62
N PHE A 45 -19.77 -1.00 16.12
CA PHE A 45 -18.54 -0.49 15.50
C PHE A 45 -18.36 -0.91 14.03
N LEU A 46 -18.72 -2.14 13.66
CA LEU A 46 -18.60 -2.60 12.28
C LEU A 46 -19.53 -1.80 11.37
N CYS A 47 -20.80 -1.61 11.76
CA CYS A 47 -21.71 -0.84 10.91
C CYS A 47 -21.30 0.63 10.80
N ARG A 48 -20.78 1.22 11.88
CA ARG A 48 -20.18 2.57 11.82
C ARG A 48 -18.99 2.62 10.87
N ALA A 49 -18.08 1.66 10.93
CA ALA A 49 -16.90 1.61 10.08
C ALA A 49 -17.27 1.43 8.59
N TYR A 50 -18.11 0.43 8.27
CA TYR A 50 -18.60 0.20 6.91
C TYR A 50 -19.39 1.40 6.38
N GLY A 51 -20.19 2.06 7.22
CA GLY A 51 -20.94 3.26 6.86
C GLY A 51 -20.05 4.46 6.48
N ASN A 52 -18.83 4.54 7.03
CA ASN A 52 -17.86 5.59 6.73
C ASN A 52 -17.00 5.34 5.48
N MET A 53 -17.14 4.19 4.82
CA MET A 53 -16.40 3.96 3.57
C MET A 53 -16.87 4.93 2.49
N ASP A 54 -15.95 5.52 1.74
CA ASP A 54 -16.23 6.29 0.53
C ASP A 54 -16.64 5.37 -0.64
N ASN A 55 -17.77 5.68 -1.29
CA ASN A 55 -18.29 4.94 -2.42
C ASN A 55 -17.38 5.03 -3.65
N GLU A 56 -16.80 6.20 -3.94
CA GLU A 56 -15.91 6.39 -5.10
C GLU A 56 -14.67 5.50 -4.94
N ARG A 57 -14.12 5.45 -3.72
CA ARG A 57 -13.00 4.57 -3.40
C ARG A 57 -13.33 3.09 -3.52
N ILE A 58 -14.56 2.67 -3.20
CA ILE A 58 -14.97 1.28 -3.39
C ILE A 58 -14.96 0.90 -4.88
N GLU A 59 -15.27 1.84 -5.79
CA GLU A 59 -15.28 1.57 -7.23
C GLU A 59 -13.90 1.17 -7.79
N ASP A 60 -12.83 1.72 -7.22
CA ASP A 60 -11.44 1.48 -7.61
C ASP A 60 -10.93 0.06 -7.24
N ILE A 61 -11.64 -0.65 -6.35
CA ILE A 61 -11.25 -1.98 -5.87
C ILE A 61 -11.65 -3.07 -6.86
N SER A 62 -10.84 -3.22 -7.91
CA SER A 62 -11.11 -4.18 -8.98
C SER A 62 -10.58 -5.61 -8.72
N ILE A 63 -10.39 -5.99 -7.46
CA ILE A 63 -9.89 -7.31 -7.04
C ILE A 63 -11.00 -8.36 -7.19
N VAL A 64 -10.70 -9.48 -7.85
CA VAL A 64 -11.65 -10.56 -8.12
C VAL A 64 -11.68 -11.56 -6.96
N LEU A 65 -12.86 -12.03 -6.57
CA LEU A 65 -12.97 -13.17 -5.66
C LEU A 65 -12.70 -14.44 -6.47
N THR A 66 -11.71 -15.22 -6.06
CA THR A 66 -11.34 -16.48 -6.70
C THR A 66 -12.39 -17.55 -6.41
N GLY A 67 -12.46 -18.64 -7.19
CA GLY A 67 -13.44 -19.70 -6.90
C GLY A 67 -13.21 -20.45 -5.57
N ASN A 68 -12.06 -20.26 -4.92
CA ASN A 68 -11.80 -20.78 -3.58
C ASN A 68 -12.30 -19.84 -2.46
N ASP A 69 -12.82 -18.66 -2.81
CA ASP A 69 -13.49 -17.75 -1.90
C ASP A 69 -14.95 -18.19 -1.72
N LYS A 70 -15.24 -18.85 -0.59
CA LYS A 70 -16.59 -19.33 -0.24
C LYS A 70 -17.45 -18.21 0.34
N ILE A 71 -17.62 -17.11 -0.40
CA ILE A 71 -18.31 -15.90 0.06
C ILE A 71 -19.78 -16.17 0.41
N ASP A 72 -20.45 -17.09 -0.29
CA ASP A 72 -21.85 -17.42 0.02
C ASP A 72 -22.00 -17.95 1.47
N LYS A 73 -21.11 -18.85 1.91
CA LYS A 73 -21.08 -19.34 3.30
C LYS A 73 -20.79 -18.22 4.31
N PHE A 74 -19.99 -17.24 3.92
CA PHE A 74 -19.71 -16.07 4.75
C PHE A 74 -20.95 -15.19 4.90
N LEU A 75 -21.64 -14.86 3.81
CA LEU A 75 -22.88 -14.07 3.84
C LEU A 75 -23.99 -14.80 4.61
N GLU A 76 -24.12 -16.12 4.44
CA GLU A 76 -25.04 -16.96 5.22
C GLU A 76 -24.73 -16.89 6.72
N SER A 77 -23.45 -16.91 7.11
CA SER A 77 -23.06 -16.78 8.52
C SER A 77 -23.42 -15.41 9.13
N LEU A 78 -23.61 -14.40 8.29
CA LEU A 78 -24.08 -13.06 8.66
C LEU A 78 -25.60 -12.89 8.50
N GLN A 79 -26.33 -13.94 8.11
CA GLN A 79 -27.77 -13.89 7.82
C GLN A 79 -28.14 -12.90 6.70
N ILE A 80 -27.23 -12.70 5.74
CA ILE A 80 -27.48 -11.87 4.55
C ILE A 80 -27.98 -12.78 3.42
N GLU A 81 -29.16 -12.50 2.89
CA GLU A 81 -29.77 -13.27 1.79
C GLU A 81 -29.35 -12.74 0.41
N GLU A 82 -29.09 -11.44 0.30
CA GLU A 82 -28.63 -10.83 -0.93
C GLU A 82 -27.25 -11.34 -1.33
N ARG A 83 -26.97 -11.32 -2.63
CA ARG A 83 -25.70 -11.79 -3.20
C ARG A 83 -25.08 -10.70 -4.07
N PRO A 84 -23.74 -10.56 -4.06
CA PRO A 84 -23.09 -9.54 -4.85
C PRO A 84 -23.30 -9.78 -6.34
N SER A 85 -23.51 -8.70 -7.10
CA SER A 85 -23.79 -8.76 -8.54
C SER A 85 -22.66 -9.42 -9.35
N LYS A 86 -21.42 -9.28 -8.86
CA LYS A 86 -20.21 -9.88 -9.41
C LYS A 86 -19.34 -10.40 -8.29
N LYS A 87 -18.53 -11.42 -8.58
CA LYS A 87 -17.55 -11.98 -7.64
C LYS A 87 -16.30 -11.09 -7.55
N THR A 88 -16.45 -9.88 -7.01
CA THR A 88 -15.33 -8.96 -6.73
C THR A 88 -15.42 -8.41 -5.31
N TYR A 89 -14.28 -7.98 -4.77
CA TYR A 89 -14.24 -7.33 -3.44
C TYR A 89 -15.04 -6.03 -3.44
N ARG A 90 -15.06 -5.27 -4.54
CA ARG A 90 -15.92 -4.09 -4.68
C ARG A 90 -17.39 -4.39 -4.41
N GLU A 91 -17.97 -5.36 -5.11
CA GLU A 91 -19.41 -5.65 -4.97
C GLU A 91 -19.71 -6.23 -3.59
N LEU A 92 -18.79 -7.02 -3.02
CA LEU A 92 -18.91 -7.52 -1.64
C LEU A 92 -18.89 -6.36 -0.63
N LEU A 93 -17.98 -5.39 -0.77
CA LEU A 93 -17.88 -4.24 0.12
C LEU A 93 -19.10 -3.33 0.04
N LYS A 94 -19.65 -3.11 -1.17
CA LYS A 94 -20.92 -2.38 -1.36
C LYS A 94 -22.07 -3.08 -0.63
N LEU A 95 -22.22 -4.39 -0.84
CA LEU A 95 -23.27 -5.18 -0.20
C LEU A 95 -23.15 -5.12 1.33
N LEU A 96 -21.95 -5.31 1.88
CA LEU A 96 -21.72 -5.26 3.33
C LEU A 96 -21.98 -3.86 3.90
N LYS A 97 -21.67 -2.80 3.15
CA LYS A 97 -22.00 -1.42 3.52
C LYS A 97 -23.50 -1.20 3.60
N GLU A 98 -24.25 -1.67 2.60
CA GLU A 98 -25.71 -1.56 2.55
C GLU A 98 -26.39 -2.35 3.67
N GLN A 99 -25.88 -3.55 3.95
CA GLN A 99 -26.45 -4.50 4.92
C GLN A 99 -25.88 -4.36 6.34
N CYS A 100 -25.05 -3.35 6.62
CA CYS A 100 -24.29 -3.31 7.87
C CYS A 100 -25.16 -3.28 9.13
N LYS A 101 -26.39 -2.75 9.03
CA LYS A 101 -27.35 -2.69 10.15
C LYS A 101 -27.90 -4.06 10.55
N ASN A 102 -27.85 -5.01 9.62
CA ASN A 102 -28.33 -6.39 9.83
C ASN A 102 -27.21 -7.29 10.37
N ILE A 103 -25.96 -6.83 10.35
CA ILE A 103 -24.82 -7.53 10.93
C ILE A 103 -24.88 -7.38 12.46
N SER A 104 -25.34 -8.41 13.15
CA SER A 104 -25.31 -8.47 14.62
C SER A 104 -24.09 -9.25 15.10
N ILE A 105 -23.35 -8.69 16.06
CA ILE A 105 -22.27 -9.39 16.74
C ILE A 105 -22.80 -9.83 18.10
N SER A 106 -22.94 -11.14 18.29
CA SER A 106 -23.56 -11.73 19.49
C SER A 106 -22.56 -12.05 20.61
N ARG A 107 -21.32 -11.56 20.51
CA ARG A 107 -20.23 -11.82 21.44
C ARG A 107 -19.77 -10.51 22.11
N ASP A 108 -19.29 -10.60 23.33
CA ASP A 108 -18.70 -9.48 24.08
C ASP A 108 -17.21 -9.27 23.75
N LYS A 109 -16.55 -10.33 23.27
CA LYS A 109 -15.12 -10.39 23.00
C LYS A 109 -14.80 -11.09 21.67
N ILE A 110 -13.85 -10.51 20.93
CA ILE A 110 -13.24 -11.07 19.71
C ILE A 110 -11.74 -11.25 19.98
N LEU A 111 -11.21 -12.45 19.76
CA LEU A 111 -9.81 -12.77 19.98
C LEU A 111 -9.01 -12.68 18.68
N VAL A 112 -8.30 -11.57 18.46
CA VAL A 112 -7.44 -11.39 17.29
C VAL A 112 -6.13 -12.14 17.52
N ARG A 113 -6.15 -13.47 17.36
CA ARG A 113 -5.00 -14.38 17.52
C ARG A 113 -5.00 -15.43 16.42
N ALA A 114 -3.83 -15.76 15.88
CA ALA A 114 -3.64 -16.90 15.01
C ALA A 114 -3.25 -18.15 15.82
N GLU A 115 -4.00 -19.23 15.67
CA GLU A 115 -3.68 -20.52 16.26
C GLU A 115 -3.59 -21.60 15.18
N MET A 116 -2.47 -22.31 15.12
CA MET A 116 -2.28 -23.39 14.16
C MET A 116 -2.64 -24.74 14.79
N ARG A 117 -3.52 -25.49 14.13
CA ARG A 117 -3.92 -26.84 14.54
C ARG A 117 -3.96 -27.74 13.31
N GLY A 118 -3.04 -28.70 13.23
CA GLY A 118 -2.86 -29.53 12.03
C GLY A 118 -2.52 -28.66 10.80
N LYS A 119 -3.25 -28.85 9.70
CA LYS A 119 -3.06 -28.09 8.44
C LYS A 119 -3.93 -26.83 8.33
N ASN A 120 -4.51 -26.37 9.45
CA ASN A 120 -5.35 -25.16 9.45
C ASN A 120 -4.83 -24.14 10.47
N VAL A 121 -4.93 -22.88 10.09
CA VAL A 121 -4.75 -21.71 10.95
C VAL A 121 -6.14 -21.15 11.24
N PHE A 122 -6.39 -20.83 12.51
CA PHE A 122 -7.67 -20.32 13.00
C PHE A 122 -7.48 -18.91 13.55
N LEU A 123 -8.37 -17.99 13.16
CA LEU A 123 -8.45 -16.62 13.69
C LEU A 123 -9.82 -16.42 14.36
N ASP A 124 -9.83 -16.42 15.70
CA ASP A 124 -11.07 -16.40 16.52
C ASP A 124 -12.14 -17.44 16.10
N ALA A 125 -11.72 -18.53 15.45
CA ALA A 125 -12.62 -19.52 14.89
C ALA A 125 -12.58 -20.82 15.70
N PRO A 126 -13.74 -21.45 15.97
CA PRO A 126 -13.75 -22.77 16.59
C PRO A 126 -13.12 -23.81 15.64
N GLU A 127 -12.58 -24.91 16.18
CA GLU A 127 -11.91 -25.96 15.38
C GLU A 127 -12.79 -26.53 14.26
N ARG A 128 -14.10 -26.61 14.51
CA ARG A 128 -15.09 -27.14 13.56
C ARG A 128 -15.61 -26.08 12.58
N SER A 129 -15.00 -24.89 12.54
CA SER A 129 -15.43 -23.82 11.64
C SER A 129 -15.27 -24.21 10.18
N GLU A 130 -16.38 -24.21 9.46
CA GLU A 130 -16.38 -24.39 8.01
C GLU A 130 -16.11 -23.08 7.25
N LEU A 131 -15.99 -21.96 7.95
CA LEU A 131 -15.82 -20.64 7.35
C LEU A 131 -14.35 -20.43 6.98
N ALA A 132 -14.07 -20.50 5.68
CA ALA A 132 -12.75 -20.21 5.16
C ALA A 132 -12.57 -18.70 4.98
N ALA A 133 -11.46 -18.17 5.46
CA ALA A 133 -11.08 -16.79 5.18
C ALA A 133 -10.86 -16.58 3.67
N PRO A 134 -10.99 -15.34 3.17
CA PRO A 134 -10.69 -15.03 1.77
C PRO A 134 -9.27 -15.44 1.36
N GLN A 135 -9.07 -15.80 0.09
CA GLN A 135 -7.79 -16.22 -0.46
C GLN A 135 -6.74 -15.11 -0.41
N LEU A 136 -7.18 -13.85 -0.48
CA LEU A 136 -6.30 -12.68 -0.33
C LEU A 136 -5.64 -12.63 1.05
N PHE A 137 -6.27 -13.20 2.09
CA PHE A 137 -5.69 -13.25 3.45
C PHE A 137 -4.65 -14.37 3.58
N LYS A 138 -4.48 -15.18 2.53
CA LYS A 138 -3.57 -16.34 2.45
C LYS A 138 -2.50 -16.13 1.39
N VAL A 139 -2.07 -14.89 1.14
CA VAL A 139 -1.05 -14.61 0.13
C VAL A 139 0.36 -14.95 0.59
N ASP A 140 0.60 -14.97 1.90
CA ASP A 140 1.90 -15.30 2.54
C ASP A 140 2.26 -16.80 2.49
N ARG A 141 1.59 -17.61 1.64
CA ARG A 141 1.76 -19.08 1.55
C ARG A 141 3.20 -19.56 1.39
N TYR A 142 4.08 -18.71 0.88
CA TYR A 142 5.48 -19.03 0.61
C TYR A 142 6.46 -18.42 1.62
N THR A 143 5.98 -17.59 2.54
CA THR A 143 6.83 -16.77 3.42
C THR A 143 6.49 -16.91 4.90
N GLY A 144 5.24 -17.23 5.28
CA GLY A 144 4.79 -17.11 6.68
C GLY A 144 4.74 -18.38 7.53
N PHE A 145 4.62 -19.59 6.93
CA PHE A 145 4.38 -20.84 7.68
C PHE A 145 5.34 -21.98 7.34
N SER A 146 6.39 -21.69 6.57
CA SER A 146 7.36 -22.68 6.12
C SER A 146 8.37 -22.98 7.23
N ALA A 147 8.00 -23.85 8.18
CA ALA A 147 8.92 -24.38 9.17
C ALA A 147 9.44 -25.75 8.71
N LEU A 148 10.76 -25.87 8.54
CA LEU A 148 11.46 -27.15 8.27
C LEU A 148 11.09 -28.22 9.30
N GLU A 149 10.90 -27.81 10.56
CA GLU A 149 10.54 -28.68 11.68
C GLU A 149 9.11 -29.24 11.57
N MET A 150 8.21 -28.51 10.90
CA MET A 150 6.79 -28.87 10.80
C MET A 150 6.44 -29.58 9.48
N LYS A 151 7.42 -29.76 8.57
CA LYS A 151 7.25 -30.35 7.22
C LYS A 151 6.15 -29.65 6.40
N THR A 152 5.81 -28.40 6.70
CA THR A 152 4.78 -27.61 6.02
C THR A 152 5.31 -26.80 4.85
N THR A 153 6.61 -26.84 4.57
CA THR A 153 7.29 -26.07 3.51
C THR A 153 6.64 -26.20 2.13
N SER A 154 5.94 -27.30 1.86
CA SER A 154 5.27 -27.60 0.59
C SER A 154 3.77 -27.87 0.72
N GLU A 155 3.16 -27.64 1.89
CA GLU A 155 1.73 -27.92 2.13
C GLU A 155 0.89 -26.64 2.18
N GLN A 156 -0.28 -26.67 1.53
CA GLN A 156 -1.25 -25.57 1.62
C GLN A 156 -1.99 -25.62 2.95
N LEU A 157 -1.77 -24.61 3.81
CA LEU A 157 -2.55 -24.43 5.02
C LEU A 157 -3.91 -23.80 4.71
N GLY A 158 -4.96 -24.33 5.33
CA GLY A 158 -6.26 -23.67 5.37
C GLY A 158 -6.25 -22.51 6.35
N LEU A 159 -6.94 -21.42 6.03
CA LEU A 159 -7.20 -20.33 6.98
C LEU A 159 -8.69 -20.28 7.26
N ARG A 160 -9.05 -20.40 8.54
CA ARG A 160 -10.41 -20.30 9.07
C ARG A 160 -10.47 -19.05 9.94
N ALA A 161 -11.55 -18.29 9.82
CA ALA A 161 -11.73 -17.07 10.59
C ALA A 161 -13.18 -16.93 11.03
N SER A 162 -13.42 -16.28 12.17
CA SER A 162 -14.77 -15.86 12.54
C SER A 162 -15.32 -14.83 11.53
N PRO A 163 -16.64 -14.69 11.40
CA PRO A 163 -17.23 -13.67 10.55
C PRO A 163 -16.72 -12.26 10.88
N GLU A 164 -16.53 -11.95 12.16
CA GLU A 164 -16.05 -10.67 12.65
C GLU A 164 -14.62 -10.37 12.19
N ILE A 165 -13.71 -11.37 12.27
CA ILE A 165 -12.34 -11.22 11.76
C ILE A 165 -12.34 -11.01 10.25
N ILE A 166 -13.21 -11.71 9.51
CA ILE A 166 -13.33 -11.50 8.06
C ILE A 166 -13.81 -10.09 7.75
N LEU A 167 -14.81 -9.58 8.48
CA LEU A 167 -15.30 -8.20 8.34
C LEU A 167 -14.20 -7.16 8.64
N ILE A 168 -13.45 -7.35 9.73
CA ILE A 168 -12.29 -6.51 10.06
C ILE A 168 -11.25 -6.55 8.93
N GLY A 169 -10.89 -7.73 8.45
CA GLY A 169 -9.93 -7.86 7.36
C GLY A 169 -10.42 -7.24 6.03
N LEU A 170 -11.71 -7.28 5.74
CA LEU A 170 -12.27 -6.64 4.55
C LEU A 170 -12.19 -5.11 4.63
N LEU A 171 -12.38 -4.53 5.82
CA LEU A 171 -12.08 -3.11 6.07
C LEU A 171 -10.59 -2.82 5.88
N GLY A 172 -9.72 -3.74 6.28
CA GLY A 172 -8.28 -3.67 6.02
C GLY A 172 -7.93 -3.65 4.54
N VAL A 173 -8.57 -4.51 3.73
CA VAL A 173 -8.43 -4.52 2.26
C VAL A 173 -8.88 -3.19 1.66
N TYR A 174 -10.05 -2.68 2.09
CA TYR A 174 -10.56 -1.38 1.65
C TYR A 174 -9.58 -0.24 2.00
N SER A 175 -9.11 -0.19 3.25
CA SER A 175 -8.29 0.89 3.79
C SER A 175 -6.84 0.85 3.30
N SER A 176 -6.32 -0.30 2.89
CA SER A 176 -4.95 -0.43 2.35
C SER A 176 -4.86 -0.35 0.83
N HIS A 177 -5.91 -0.70 0.08
CA HIS A 177 -5.82 -0.74 -1.38
C HIS A 177 -5.45 0.64 -1.97
N ILE A 178 -4.38 0.67 -2.76
CA ILE A 178 -3.90 1.87 -3.47
C ILE A 178 -4.53 1.92 -4.86
N THR A 179 -4.24 0.91 -5.70
CA THR A 179 -4.62 0.87 -7.11
C THR A 179 -4.48 -0.55 -7.68
N THR A 180 -5.06 -0.76 -8.86
CA THR A 180 -4.84 -1.97 -9.67
C THR A 180 -4.18 -1.59 -10.99
N VAL A 181 -3.00 -2.13 -11.26
CA VAL A 181 -2.26 -1.93 -12.51
C VAL A 181 -2.41 -3.17 -13.38
N ARG A 182 -2.98 -3.00 -14.57
CA ARG A 182 -3.11 -4.08 -15.57
C ARG A 182 -2.06 -3.89 -16.65
N THR A 183 -1.21 -4.89 -16.83
CA THR A 183 -0.34 -5.03 -18.00
C THR A 183 -0.94 -6.08 -18.94
N PRO A 184 -0.48 -6.20 -20.19
CA PRO A 184 -0.99 -7.22 -21.12
C PRO A 184 -0.96 -8.64 -20.55
N ASP A 185 0.04 -8.96 -19.72
CA ASP A 185 0.28 -10.31 -19.21
C ASP A 185 0.01 -10.49 -17.72
N SER A 186 -0.30 -9.41 -16.97
CA SER A 186 -0.41 -9.49 -15.51
C SER A 186 -1.34 -8.43 -14.93
N THR A 187 -1.87 -8.70 -13.74
CA THR A 187 -2.65 -7.74 -12.96
C THR A 187 -2.03 -7.62 -11.58
N TYR A 188 -1.60 -6.42 -11.20
CA TYR A 188 -1.00 -6.15 -9.90
C TYR A 188 -1.94 -5.29 -9.05
N HIS A 189 -2.18 -5.73 -7.82
CA HIS A 189 -2.89 -5.00 -6.79
C HIS A 189 -1.88 -4.49 -5.78
N TYR A 190 -1.91 -3.18 -5.52
CA TYR A 190 -0.99 -2.54 -4.59
C TYR A 190 -1.72 -2.17 -3.30
N PHE A 191 -1.09 -2.45 -2.16
CA PHE A 191 -1.63 -2.18 -0.83
C PHE A 191 -0.63 -1.41 0.01
N LEU A 192 -1.08 -0.35 0.70
CA LEU A 192 -0.31 0.46 1.64
C LEU A 192 -0.71 0.10 3.07
N PHE A 193 0.23 -0.41 3.84
CA PHE A 193 0.08 -0.64 5.28
C PHE A 193 1.06 0.25 6.04
N LEU A 194 0.72 0.56 7.29
CA LEU A 194 1.71 1.06 8.24
C LEU A 194 2.72 -0.05 8.54
N SER A 195 3.96 0.32 8.84
CA SER A 195 4.95 -0.66 9.29
C SER A 195 4.52 -1.29 10.62
N PRO A 196 5.03 -2.48 10.98
CA PRO A 196 4.73 -3.11 12.27
C PRO A 196 5.12 -2.20 13.45
N ASP A 197 6.27 -1.54 13.36
CA ASP A 197 6.76 -0.61 14.38
C ASP A 197 5.87 0.63 14.49
N GLU A 198 5.39 1.17 13.37
CA GLU A 198 4.48 2.31 13.37
C GLU A 198 3.12 1.92 13.96
N THR A 199 2.61 0.75 13.60
CA THR A 199 1.37 0.20 14.18
C THR A 199 1.49 -0.01 15.68
N ALA A 200 2.59 -0.61 16.14
CA ALA A 200 2.89 -0.78 17.57
C ALA A 200 2.99 0.57 18.29
N SER A 201 3.66 1.55 17.68
CA SER A 201 3.84 2.90 18.20
C SER A 201 2.54 3.67 18.35
N ILE A 202 1.58 3.48 17.44
CA ILE A 202 0.23 4.06 17.54
C ILE A 202 -0.56 3.35 18.63
N LEU A 203 -0.61 2.01 18.59
CA LEU A 203 -1.40 1.24 19.55
C LEU A 203 -0.87 1.44 20.98
N ALA A 204 0.44 1.43 21.20
CA ALA A 204 1.04 1.62 22.52
C ALA A 204 0.78 3.02 23.10
N SER A 205 0.67 4.06 22.26
CA SER A 205 0.40 5.41 22.76
C SER A 205 -1.06 5.60 23.18
N GLY A 206 -2.00 4.82 22.62
CA GLY A 206 -3.43 5.00 22.83
C GLY A 206 -3.96 6.38 22.39
N ASP A 207 -3.15 7.12 21.63
CA ASP A 207 -3.42 8.50 21.26
C ASP A 207 -4.20 8.56 19.95
N ARG A 208 -5.48 8.93 20.07
CA ARG A 208 -6.38 9.08 18.93
C ARG A 208 -5.95 10.19 17.98
N THR A 209 -5.38 11.29 18.49
CA THR A 209 -4.90 12.39 17.64
C THR A 209 -3.72 11.95 16.80
N LYS A 210 -2.78 11.20 17.40
CA LYS A 210 -1.67 10.58 16.66
C LYS A 210 -2.18 9.64 15.56
N LEU A 211 -3.14 8.76 15.88
CA LEU A 211 -3.77 7.87 14.89
C LEU A 211 -4.36 8.66 13.71
N ILE A 212 -5.15 9.69 13.98
CA ILE A 212 -5.79 10.52 12.95
C ILE A 212 -4.74 11.20 12.07
N ASN A 213 -3.69 11.76 12.67
CA ASN A 213 -2.62 12.44 11.94
C ASN A 213 -1.86 11.47 11.04
N VAL A 214 -1.46 10.30 11.57
CA VAL A 214 -0.78 9.26 10.79
C VAL A 214 -1.66 8.74 9.65
N TYR A 215 -2.97 8.53 9.88
CA TYR A 215 -3.91 8.16 8.82
C TYR A 215 -4.04 9.24 7.74
N SER A 216 -4.04 10.51 8.11
CA SER A 216 -4.08 11.61 7.13
C SER A 216 -2.84 11.63 6.23
N VAL A 217 -1.66 11.35 6.79
CA VAL A 217 -0.42 11.19 6.02
C VAL A 217 -0.53 9.97 5.10
N LYS A 218 -0.99 8.83 5.63
CA LYS A 218 -1.22 7.60 4.86
C LYS A 218 -2.12 7.82 3.65
N GLU A 219 -3.26 8.48 3.83
CA GLU A 219 -4.19 8.76 2.72
C GLU A 219 -3.55 9.65 1.66
N SER A 220 -2.74 10.62 2.07
CA SER A 220 -2.00 11.48 1.13
C SER A 220 -0.96 10.70 0.32
N LEU A 221 -0.27 9.77 0.96
CA LEU A 221 0.69 8.88 0.30
C LEU A 221 -0.04 7.92 -0.64
N ARG A 222 -1.20 7.38 -0.23
CA ARG A 222 -2.03 6.51 -1.07
C ARG A 222 -2.47 7.22 -2.36
N GLU A 223 -2.96 8.45 -2.27
CA GLU A 223 -3.33 9.28 -3.43
C GLU A 223 -2.13 9.43 -4.39
N LEU A 224 -0.99 9.87 -3.86
CA LEU A 224 0.25 10.06 -4.62
C LEU A 224 0.70 8.77 -5.33
N LEU A 225 0.70 7.65 -4.60
CA LEU A 225 1.12 6.36 -5.15
C LEU A 225 0.12 5.82 -6.17
N SER A 226 -1.17 6.10 -6.05
CA SER A 226 -2.19 5.67 -7.03
C SER A 226 -1.92 6.26 -8.42
N GLU A 227 -1.52 7.53 -8.47
CA GLU A 227 -1.13 8.21 -9.71
C GLU A 227 0.21 7.69 -10.24
N THR A 228 1.21 7.57 -9.35
CA THR A 228 2.56 7.10 -9.68
C THR A 228 2.57 5.69 -10.25
N LEU A 229 1.87 4.76 -9.60
CA LEU A 229 1.84 3.34 -9.96
C LEU A 229 1.09 3.05 -11.25
N ARG A 230 0.06 3.83 -11.58
CA ARG A 230 -0.56 3.77 -12.91
C ARG A 230 0.43 4.16 -14.02
N GLY A 231 1.46 4.92 -13.64
CA GLY A 231 2.45 5.47 -14.55
C GLY A 231 3.84 4.87 -14.51
N SER A 232 4.16 3.92 -13.63
CA SER A 232 5.52 3.40 -13.49
C SER A 232 5.54 1.88 -13.39
N VAL A 233 6.58 1.27 -13.95
CA VAL A 233 6.89 -0.16 -13.73
C VAL A 233 8.03 -0.33 -12.71
N VAL A 234 8.67 0.76 -12.31
CA VAL A 234 9.89 0.78 -11.49
C VAL A 234 9.53 1.21 -10.06
N SER A 235 9.82 0.35 -9.08
CA SER A 235 9.45 0.55 -7.68
C SER A 235 10.16 1.73 -7.02
N GLU A 236 11.40 2.02 -7.44
CA GLU A 236 12.19 3.14 -6.95
C GLU A 236 11.51 4.49 -7.20
N VAL A 237 10.69 4.59 -8.26
CA VAL A 237 9.91 5.81 -8.53
C VAL A 237 8.91 6.07 -7.40
N MET A 238 8.30 5.03 -6.82
CA MET A 238 7.39 5.23 -5.68
C MET A 238 8.09 5.88 -4.49
N ILE A 239 9.33 5.44 -4.22
CA ILE A 239 10.13 5.97 -3.11
C ILE A 239 10.54 7.42 -3.39
N LEU A 240 10.98 7.69 -4.62
CA LEU A 240 11.32 9.04 -5.06
C LEU A 240 10.14 10.01 -4.93
N GLU A 241 8.97 9.65 -5.45
CA GLU A 241 7.75 10.44 -5.35
C GLU A 241 7.39 10.74 -3.90
N ALA A 242 7.40 9.71 -3.04
CA ALA A 242 7.11 9.86 -1.62
C ALA A 242 8.09 10.81 -0.90
N MET A 243 9.39 10.67 -1.17
CA MET A 243 10.44 11.46 -0.50
C MET A 243 10.60 12.89 -1.05
N LEU A 244 10.25 13.11 -2.32
CA LEU A 244 10.28 14.43 -2.96
C LEU A 244 8.99 15.23 -2.73
N SER A 245 7.91 14.60 -2.25
CA SER A 245 6.61 15.25 -2.04
C SER A 245 6.64 16.31 -0.94
N THR A 246 6.65 17.59 -1.36
CA THR A 246 6.53 18.74 -0.46
C THR A 246 5.17 18.79 0.23
N LYS A 247 4.10 18.26 -0.40
CA LYS A 247 2.75 18.14 0.17
C LYS A 247 2.76 17.24 1.42
N ILE A 248 3.37 16.05 1.33
CA ILE A 248 3.43 15.11 2.45
C ILE A 248 4.31 15.69 3.57
N ARG A 249 5.47 16.26 3.23
CA ARG A 249 6.35 16.92 4.21
C ARG A 249 5.66 18.05 4.98
N SER A 250 4.91 18.89 4.27
CA SER A 250 4.15 19.99 4.89
C SER A 250 3.08 19.46 5.86
N LYS A 251 2.46 18.31 5.55
CA LYS A 251 1.54 17.63 6.47
C LYS A 251 2.24 17.09 7.72
N LEU A 252 3.41 16.45 7.56
CA LEU A 252 4.20 15.98 8.70
C LEU A 252 4.57 17.14 9.64
N ALA A 253 5.01 18.27 9.07
CA ALA A 253 5.33 19.47 9.83
C ALA A 253 4.13 20.04 10.60
N SER A 254 2.97 20.17 9.95
CA SER A 254 1.77 20.72 10.61
C SER A 254 1.19 19.80 11.69
N MET A 255 1.42 18.49 11.58
CA MET A 255 0.98 17.48 12.54
C MET A 255 2.03 17.15 13.61
N ASN A 256 3.19 17.82 13.58
CA ASN A 256 4.34 17.55 14.44
C ASN A 256 4.78 16.08 14.43
N LEU A 257 4.81 15.47 13.25
CA LEU A 257 5.33 14.12 13.01
C LEU A 257 6.72 14.23 12.37
N ASP A 258 7.70 13.53 12.94
CA ASP A 258 9.06 13.52 12.39
C ASP A 258 9.18 12.59 11.17
N LYS A 259 8.54 11.41 11.28
CA LYS A 259 8.48 10.41 10.22
C LYS A 259 7.23 9.54 10.35
N VAL A 260 6.88 8.84 9.28
CA VAL A 260 5.92 7.73 9.29
C VAL A 260 6.44 6.63 8.37
N ASP A 261 6.43 5.38 8.88
CA ASP A 261 6.95 4.21 8.17
C ASP A 261 5.81 3.33 7.63
N PHE A 262 5.93 2.91 6.37
CA PHE A 262 4.94 2.15 5.62
C PHE A 262 5.55 0.94 4.91
N ASN A 263 4.69 -0.01 4.52
CA ASN A 263 5.01 -1.09 3.60
C ASN A 263 4.01 -1.10 2.43
N VAL A 264 4.53 -1.14 1.20
CA VAL A 264 3.74 -1.34 -0.01
C VAL A 264 3.87 -2.78 -0.48
N PHE A 265 2.75 -3.49 -0.57
CA PHE A 265 2.71 -4.86 -1.11
C PHE A 265 2.21 -4.84 -2.54
N LYS A 266 2.92 -5.56 -3.42
CA LYS A 266 2.52 -5.86 -4.79
C LYS A 266 2.04 -7.30 -4.87
N VAL A 267 0.74 -7.48 -5.08
CA VAL A 267 0.06 -8.78 -5.10
C VAL A 267 -0.53 -9.04 -6.48
N SER A 268 -0.36 -10.24 -7.03
CA SER A 268 -0.98 -10.64 -8.31
C SER A 268 -1.77 -11.93 -8.15
N PRO A 269 -2.86 -12.13 -8.92
CA PRO A 269 -3.54 -13.41 -8.98
C PRO A 269 -2.62 -14.47 -9.63
N GLU A 270 -2.70 -15.70 -9.13
CA GLU A 270 -2.00 -16.87 -9.67
C GLU A 270 -2.95 -18.07 -9.58
N GLY A 271 -3.58 -18.43 -10.70
CA GLY A 271 -4.63 -19.46 -10.73
C GLY A 271 -5.82 -19.10 -9.84
N MET A 272 -6.03 -19.89 -8.78
CA MET A 272 -7.15 -19.74 -7.84
C MET A 272 -6.70 -19.15 -6.49
N THR A 273 -5.59 -18.41 -6.50
CA THR A 273 -5.02 -17.74 -5.33
C THR A 273 -4.32 -16.44 -5.73
N TYR A 274 -3.63 -15.84 -4.78
CA TYR A 274 -2.87 -14.60 -4.93
C TYR A 274 -1.46 -14.81 -4.37
N LYS A 275 -0.48 -14.10 -4.92
CA LYS A 275 0.92 -14.16 -4.51
C LYS A 275 1.52 -12.77 -4.34
N ILE A 276 2.34 -12.60 -3.30
CA ILE A 276 3.16 -11.40 -3.10
C ILE A 276 4.38 -11.51 -4.01
N TYR A 277 4.56 -10.52 -4.89
CA TYR A 277 5.74 -10.41 -5.75
C TYR A 277 6.80 -9.51 -5.12
N GLU A 278 6.37 -8.53 -4.35
CA GLU A 278 7.25 -7.50 -3.82
C GLU A 278 6.63 -6.87 -2.57
N THR A 279 7.49 -6.57 -1.60
CA THR A 279 7.19 -5.73 -0.45
C THR A 279 8.22 -4.63 -0.40
N VAL A 280 7.78 -3.37 -0.54
CA VAL A 280 8.64 -2.19 -0.58
C VAL A 280 8.42 -1.37 0.69
N PRO A 281 9.41 -1.26 1.59
CA PRO A 281 9.32 -0.34 2.71
C PRO A 281 9.42 1.10 2.20
N ILE A 282 8.55 1.98 2.71
CA ILE A 282 8.54 3.41 2.37
C ILE A 282 8.51 4.21 3.67
N SER A 283 9.48 5.09 3.84
CA SER A 283 9.52 6.03 4.95
C SER A 283 9.38 7.45 4.42
N VAL A 284 8.45 8.22 4.99
CA VAL A 284 8.33 9.66 4.73
C VAL A 284 8.87 10.42 5.93
N TYR A 285 9.75 11.38 5.67
CA TYR A 285 10.42 12.18 6.70
C TYR A 285 10.00 13.63 6.55
N ARG A 286 9.78 14.33 7.66
CA ARG A 286 9.60 15.79 7.65
C ARG A 286 10.84 16.47 7.09
N ASP A 287 12.00 16.03 7.60
CA ASP A 287 13.32 16.56 7.29
C ASP A 287 14.24 15.43 6.76
N PRO A 288 14.21 15.12 5.46
CA PRO A 288 15.06 14.09 4.87
C PRO A 288 16.55 14.47 4.90
N LEU A 289 17.45 13.50 5.06
CA LEU A 289 18.90 13.75 5.16
C LEU A 289 19.49 14.55 4.00
N PHE A 290 18.99 14.37 2.77
CA PHE A 290 19.50 15.10 1.61
C PHE A 290 19.18 16.61 1.66
N TYR A 291 18.16 17.04 2.42
CA TYR A 291 17.89 18.47 2.66
C TYR A 291 19.03 19.14 3.42
N ASP A 292 19.57 18.47 4.43
CA ASP A 292 20.70 18.98 5.21
C ASP A 292 21.96 19.12 4.35
N ILE A 293 22.16 18.22 3.39
CA ILE A 293 23.32 18.29 2.48
C ILE A 293 23.14 19.42 1.46
N LEU A 294 21.94 19.60 0.93
CA LEU A 294 21.62 20.70 0.02
C LEU A 294 21.78 22.06 0.71
N SER A 295 21.24 22.21 1.92
CA SER A 295 21.32 23.46 2.68
C SER A 295 22.76 23.85 3.02
N LYS A 296 23.62 22.88 3.41
CA LYS A 296 25.06 23.10 3.62
C LYS A 296 25.80 23.61 2.39
N ARG A 297 25.25 23.38 1.18
CA ARG A 297 25.79 23.87 -0.09
C ARG A 297 25.12 25.15 -0.59
N GLY A 298 24.21 25.73 0.20
CA GLY A 298 23.46 26.93 -0.17
C GLY A 298 22.31 26.68 -1.15
N ILE A 299 21.95 25.42 -1.40
CA ILE A 299 20.90 25.03 -2.35
C ILE A 299 19.55 25.04 -1.65
N LYS A 300 18.55 25.66 -2.28
CA LYS A 300 17.16 25.68 -1.78
C LYS A 300 16.50 24.32 -2.05
N ALA A 301 16.53 23.44 -1.05
CA ALA A 301 16.05 22.06 -1.17
C ALA A 301 14.60 21.94 -1.64
N ASP A 302 13.68 22.77 -1.14
CA ASP A 302 12.27 22.73 -1.56
C ASP A 302 12.12 23.01 -3.07
N LYS A 303 12.80 24.04 -3.59
CA LYS A 303 12.78 24.39 -5.02
C LYS A 303 13.34 23.26 -5.88
N LEU A 304 14.43 22.62 -5.44
CA LEU A 304 15.01 21.49 -6.15
C LEU A 304 14.06 20.28 -6.14
N CYS A 305 13.44 19.97 -4.99
CA CYS A 305 12.47 18.89 -4.88
C CYS A 305 11.26 19.12 -5.77
N GLU A 306 10.72 20.34 -5.85
CA GLU A 306 9.64 20.68 -6.78
C GLU A 306 10.04 20.36 -8.23
N LYS A 307 11.25 20.74 -8.65
CA LYS A 307 11.73 20.45 -10.02
C LYS A 307 12.00 18.97 -10.28
N LEU A 308 12.49 18.24 -9.29
CA LEU A 308 12.68 16.78 -9.40
C LEU A 308 11.33 16.05 -9.44
N TYR A 309 10.36 16.49 -8.65
CA TYR A 309 8.99 15.96 -8.64
C TYR A 309 8.26 16.26 -9.95
N GLU A 310 8.36 17.49 -10.48
CA GLU A 310 7.86 17.85 -11.82
C GLU A 310 8.47 16.95 -12.92
N ALA A 311 9.76 16.66 -12.83
CA ALA A 311 10.46 15.82 -13.82
C ALA A 311 9.96 14.36 -13.84
N LEU A 312 9.51 13.84 -12.70
CA LEU A 312 8.99 12.48 -12.56
C LEU A 312 7.46 12.39 -12.74
N SER A 313 6.81 13.51 -13.13
CA SER A 313 5.36 13.55 -13.29
C SER A 313 4.84 12.53 -14.32
N PRO A 314 3.69 11.88 -14.06
CA PRO A 314 3.09 10.95 -14.99
C PRO A 314 2.84 11.59 -16.37
N GLY A 315 3.32 10.95 -17.44
CA GLY A 315 3.14 11.41 -18.81
C GLY A 315 4.20 12.38 -19.33
N ASP A 316 5.25 12.66 -18.56
CA ASP A 316 6.45 13.32 -19.06
C ASP A 316 7.47 12.29 -19.63
N VAL A 317 8.49 12.80 -20.33
CA VAL A 317 9.43 11.98 -21.11
C VAL A 317 10.15 10.91 -20.30
N ILE A 318 10.49 11.19 -19.03
CA ILE A 318 11.15 10.24 -18.13
C ILE A 318 10.21 9.05 -17.86
N MET A 319 8.99 9.32 -17.41
CA MET A 319 8.02 8.27 -17.08
C MET A 319 7.61 7.46 -18.32
N ASP A 320 7.45 8.11 -19.47
CA ASP A 320 7.15 7.41 -20.72
C ASP A 320 8.28 6.46 -21.15
N ALA A 321 9.54 6.89 -20.99
CA ALA A 321 10.69 6.03 -21.26
C ALA A 321 10.74 4.82 -20.31
N LEU A 322 10.49 5.02 -19.02
CA LEU A 322 10.42 3.92 -18.04
C LEU A 322 9.28 2.94 -18.36
N ARG A 323 8.10 3.43 -18.75
CA ARG A 323 6.97 2.57 -19.18
C ARG A 323 7.31 1.72 -20.40
N SER A 324 8.10 2.27 -21.33
CA SER A 324 8.46 1.58 -22.57
C SER A 324 9.35 0.35 -22.34
N PHE A 325 10.00 0.22 -21.16
CA PHE A 325 11.03 -0.77 -20.88
C PHE A 325 10.60 -2.22 -21.10
N ASN A 326 9.34 -2.55 -20.76
CA ASN A 326 8.77 -3.89 -20.92
C ASN A 326 7.88 -4.02 -22.16
N THR A 327 7.99 -3.10 -23.11
CA THR A 327 7.18 -3.10 -24.34
C THR A 327 8.00 -3.53 -25.55
N LYS A 328 7.34 -4.07 -26.58
CA LYS A 328 8.00 -4.40 -27.87
C LYS A 328 8.62 -3.18 -28.55
N ASN A 329 8.11 -1.98 -28.27
CA ASN A 329 8.54 -0.71 -28.83
C ASN A 329 9.30 0.13 -27.78
N LYS A 330 10.25 -0.50 -27.08
CA LYS A 330 11.11 0.18 -26.11
C LYS A 330 11.78 1.40 -26.73
N TYR A 331 11.76 2.53 -26.00
CA TYR A 331 12.43 3.75 -26.43
C TYR A 331 13.95 3.61 -26.32
N SER A 332 14.67 4.22 -27.27
CA SER A 332 16.12 4.05 -27.41
C SER A 332 16.91 4.61 -26.22
N GLU A 333 16.37 5.62 -25.54
CA GLU A 333 16.94 6.25 -24.35
C GLU A 333 16.56 5.57 -23.03
N ALA A 334 15.66 4.59 -23.05
CA ALA A 334 15.04 4.05 -21.82
C ALA A 334 16.05 3.47 -20.82
N ASP A 335 17.12 2.82 -21.28
CA ASP A 335 18.18 2.27 -20.41
C ASP A 335 18.95 3.37 -19.67
N VAL A 336 19.24 4.48 -20.36
CA VAL A 336 19.95 5.63 -19.79
C VAL A 336 19.05 6.34 -18.79
N VAL A 337 17.77 6.51 -19.10
CA VAL A 337 16.78 7.11 -18.20
C VAL A 337 16.62 6.28 -16.93
N LEU A 338 16.52 4.95 -17.05
CA LEU A 338 16.44 4.06 -15.88
C LEU A 338 17.66 4.22 -14.98
N ARG A 339 18.87 4.23 -15.55
CA ARG A 339 20.10 4.47 -14.79
C ARG A 339 20.08 5.83 -14.07
N GLY A 340 19.60 6.87 -14.74
CA GLY A 340 19.44 8.19 -14.16
C GLY A 340 18.50 8.16 -12.95
N VAL A 341 17.34 7.53 -13.07
CA VAL A 341 16.34 7.41 -11.99
C VAL A 341 16.89 6.62 -10.81
N LEU A 342 17.63 5.53 -11.04
CA LEU A 342 18.32 4.81 -9.97
C LEU A 342 19.41 5.65 -9.28
N SER A 343 20.08 6.51 -10.03
CA SER A 343 21.07 7.45 -9.47
C SER A 343 20.40 8.55 -8.64
N LEU A 344 19.25 9.05 -9.09
CA LEU A 344 18.43 9.98 -8.33
C LEU A 344 17.91 9.33 -7.02
N TYR A 345 17.47 8.07 -7.09
CA TYR A 345 17.09 7.29 -5.91
C TYR A 345 18.25 7.19 -4.92
N ARG A 346 19.48 6.92 -5.40
CA ARG A 346 20.68 6.91 -4.55
C ARG A 346 20.91 8.25 -3.86
N PHE A 347 20.72 9.37 -4.56
CA PHE A 347 20.80 10.70 -3.97
C PHE A 347 19.75 10.92 -2.88
N VAL A 348 18.49 10.64 -3.18
CA VAL A 348 17.38 10.91 -2.24
C VAL A 348 17.44 10.00 -1.01
N SER A 349 17.78 8.72 -1.19
CA SER A 349 17.79 7.73 -0.11
C SER A 349 19.06 7.73 0.72
N LEU A 350 20.23 7.96 0.11
CA LEU A 350 21.54 7.91 0.79
C LEU A 350 22.18 9.29 0.98
N ALA A 351 21.50 10.36 0.55
CA ALA A 351 22.04 11.70 0.52
C ALA A 351 23.36 11.81 -0.31
N ASP A 352 23.53 10.94 -1.31
CA ASP A 352 24.72 10.93 -2.17
C ASP A 352 24.60 11.94 -3.32
N MET A 353 25.28 13.08 -3.19
CA MET A 353 25.30 14.13 -4.21
C MET A 353 25.76 13.65 -5.58
N HIS A 354 26.60 12.61 -5.67
CA HIS A 354 27.01 12.06 -6.97
C HIS A 354 25.81 11.47 -7.73
N GLY A 355 24.81 10.95 -7.02
CA GLY A 355 23.58 10.44 -7.62
C GLY A 355 22.79 11.52 -8.39
N LEU A 356 22.75 12.76 -7.87
CA LEU A 356 22.09 13.88 -8.54
C LEU A 356 22.83 14.31 -9.81
N PHE A 357 24.16 14.37 -9.77
CA PHE A 357 24.96 14.69 -10.95
C PHE A 357 24.86 13.60 -12.02
N GLU A 358 24.86 12.32 -11.62
CA GLU A 358 24.65 11.20 -12.53
C GLU A 358 23.26 11.24 -13.16
N PHE A 359 22.22 11.61 -12.41
CA PHE A 359 20.88 11.82 -12.95
C PHE A 359 20.87 12.90 -14.05
N LEU A 360 21.44 14.08 -13.77
CA LEU A 360 21.54 15.17 -14.76
C LEU A 360 22.31 14.75 -16.01
N ARG A 361 23.41 14.02 -15.85
CA ARG A 361 24.18 13.48 -16.97
C ARG A 361 23.37 12.49 -17.80
N SER A 362 22.58 11.63 -17.16
CA SER A 362 21.69 10.71 -17.88
C SER A 362 20.63 11.44 -18.71
N LEU A 363 20.14 12.61 -18.27
CA LEU A 363 19.23 13.43 -19.09
C LEU A 363 19.94 14.00 -20.34
N GLU A 364 21.20 14.41 -20.20
CA GLU A 364 22.02 14.89 -21.32
C GLU A 364 22.36 13.76 -22.31
N GLU A 365 22.69 12.57 -21.80
CA GLU A 365 22.91 11.37 -22.60
C GLU A 365 21.63 10.98 -23.37
N ALA A 366 20.46 11.01 -22.72
CA ALA A 366 19.17 10.77 -23.36
C ALA A 366 18.88 11.80 -24.47
N TYR A 367 19.13 13.09 -24.22
CA TYR A 367 19.05 14.14 -25.25
C TYR A 367 19.95 13.81 -26.45
N THR A 368 21.20 13.43 -26.20
CA THR A 368 22.19 13.14 -27.24
C THR A 368 21.78 11.94 -28.09
N ILE A 369 21.23 10.88 -27.49
CA ILE A 369 20.70 9.71 -28.22
C ILE A 369 19.59 10.12 -29.19
N LEU A 370 18.70 11.01 -28.75
CA LEU A 370 17.51 11.38 -29.52
C LEU A 370 17.73 12.49 -30.54
N LYS A 371 18.74 13.35 -30.35
CA LYS A 371 19.03 14.49 -31.24
C LYS A 371 19.36 14.08 -32.68
N ALA A 372 19.86 12.85 -32.88
CA ALA A 372 20.23 12.36 -34.20
C ALA A 372 19.02 12.09 -35.11
N ASP A 373 17.84 11.84 -34.56
CA ASP A 373 16.62 11.53 -35.33
C ASP A 373 15.60 12.69 -35.23
N LYS A 374 15.24 13.25 -36.39
CA LYS A 374 14.22 14.31 -36.49
C LYS A 374 12.87 13.90 -35.92
N ARG A 375 12.52 12.60 -35.93
CA ARG A 375 11.25 12.10 -35.38
C ARG A 375 11.19 12.20 -33.86
N THR A 376 12.33 12.21 -33.19
CA THR A 376 12.45 12.25 -31.72
C THR A 376 12.86 13.61 -31.18
N GLN A 377 12.94 14.63 -32.05
CA GLN A 377 13.39 15.98 -31.70
C GLN A 377 12.59 16.59 -30.54
N THR A 378 11.26 16.48 -30.55
CA THR A 378 10.41 17.02 -29.46
C THR A 378 10.71 16.35 -28.11
N ARG A 379 10.96 15.03 -28.09
CA ARG A 379 11.37 14.34 -26.86
C ARG A 379 12.76 14.78 -26.40
N ALA A 380 13.70 14.93 -27.32
CA ALA A 380 15.04 15.43 -27.02
C ALA A 380 14.96 16.82 -26.36
N GLU A 381 14.25 17.76 -26.97
CA GLU A 381 14.07 19.11 -26.43
C GLU A 381 13.43 19.12 -25.04
N ARG A 382 12.51 18.19 -24.78
CA ARG A 382 11.91 18.04 -23.45
C ARG A 382 12.92 17.55 -22.40
N TYR A 383 13.81 16.60 -22.71
CA TYR A 383 14.90 16.21 -21.79
C TYR A 383 15.84 17.39 -21.48
N ALA A 384 16.23 18.16 -22.50
CA ALA A 384 17.07 19.35 -22.31
C ALA A 384 16.37 20.42 -21.45
N TYR A 385 15.06 20.60 -21.64
CA TYR A 385 14.25 21.48 -20.80
C TYR A 385 14.27 21.04 -19.34
N VAL A 386 13.98 19.76 -19.06
CA VAL A 386 13.97 19.21 -17.69
C VAL A 386 15.33 19.36 -17.02
N GLN A 387 16.41 19.01 -17.71
CA GLN A 387 17.78 19.15 -17.20
C GLN A 387 18.10 20.60 -16.81
N ARG A 388 17.71 21.57 -17.66
CA ARG A 388 17.93 23.00 -17.41
C ARG A 388 17.14 23.50 -16.21
N GLU A 389 15.87 23.12 -16.08
CA GLU A 389 15.02 23.52 -14.95
C GLU A 389 15.59 23.04 -13.61
N ILE A 390 16.07 21.80 -13.56
CA ILE A 390 16.72 21.25 -12.35
C ILE A 390 18.05 21.97 -12.09
N SER A 391 18.86 22.21 -13.13
CA SER A 391 20.15 22.91 -12.99
C SER A 391 20.00 24.37 -12.52
N HIS A 392 18.86 25.03 -12.81
CA HIS A 392 18.55 26.38 -12.30
C HIS A 392 17.99 26.39 -10.86
N ALA A 393 17.58 25.23 -10.35
CA ALA A 393 17.21 25.05 -8.95
C ALA A 393 18.41 24.64 -8.08
N PHE A 394 19.50 24.22 -8.72
CA PHE A 394 20.78 23.87 -8.13
C PHE A 394 21.61 25.09 -7.76
#